data_AF-A0ABC9R0F5-F1
#
_entry.id   AF-A0ABC9R0F5-F1
#
_cell.length_a   1.000
_cell.length_b   1.000
_cell.length_c   1.000
_cell.angle_alpha   90.00
_cell.angle_beta   90.00
_cell.angle_gamma   90.00
#
_symmetry.space_group_name_H-M   'P 1'
#
loop_
_entity.id
_entity.type
_entity.pdbx_description
1 polymer ?
#
loop_
_entity_poly.entity_id
_entity_poly.type
_entity_poly.pdbx_seq_one_letter_code
_entity_poly.pdbx_strand_id
1 'polypeptide(L)'
;YFTMEYLKQKEKEEQFWKVQEARVEKYIRYNIKDVQSITFTKHEVNPMGVPSVDGYINNDKELNFSASISTTKNFEDKLSRSGKLGELVKKPEKSVSEIQKEEKKKKQE
;
A
#
# COMPACT_ATOMS: atom_id res chain seq x y z
N TYR A 1 -17.39 11.37 26.83
CA TYR A 1 -17.49 9.90 26.93
C TYR A 1 -17.60 9.33 25.52
N PHE A 2 -16.68 8.46 25.11
CA PHE A 2 -16.78 7.76 23.81
C PHE A 2 -17.76 6.59 23.96
N THR A 3 -18.63 6.38 22.98
CA THR A 3 -19.57 5.24 22.98
C THR A 3 -18.83 3.95 22.57
N MET A 4 -19.36 2.79 22.98
CA MET A 4 -18.82 1.49 22.55
C MET A 4 -18.87 1.32 21.02
N GLU A 5 -19.86 1.91 20.36
CA GLU A 5 -19.99 1.91 18.90
C GLU A 5 -18.86 2.71 18.23
N TYR A 6 -18.54 3.89 18.75
CA TYR A 6 -17.42 4.71 18.27
C TYR A 6 -16.09 3.96 18.38
N LEU A 7 -15.84 3.28 19.50
CA LEU A 7 -14.63 2.49 19.70
C LEU A 7 -14.51 1.34 18.69
N LYS A 8 -15.60 0.60 18.45
CA LYS A 8 -15.64 -0.49 17.46
C LYS A 8 -15.41 0.02 16.04
N GLN A 9 -15.93 1.20 15.69
CA GLN A 9 -15.73 1.79 14.37
C GLN A 9 -14.27 2.21 14.17
N LYS A 10 -13.67 2.86 15.17
CA LYS A 10 -12.27 3.26 15.15
C LYS A 10 -11.33 2.05 15.03
N GLU A 11 -11.61 0.98 15.75
CA GLU A 11 -10.83 -0.26 15.67
C GLU A 11 -10.90 -0.87 14.25
N LYS A 12 -12.10 -0.93 13.65
CA LYS A 12 -12.25 -1.42 12.27
C LYS A 12 -11.50 -0.57 11.26
N GLU A 13 -11.52 0.74 11.42
CA GLU A 13 -10.79 1.68 10.57
C GLU A 13 -9.27 1.48 10.69
N GLU A 14 -8.75 1.37 11.92
CA GLU A 14 -7.34 1.13 12.16
C GLU A 14 -6.87 -0.22 11.57
N GLN A 15 -7.69 -1.27 11.71
CA GLN A 15 -7.42 -2.56 11.08
C GLN A 15 -7.45 -2.49 9.56
N PHE A 16 -8.39 -1.74 8.98
CA PHE A 16 -8.45 -1.51 7.55
C PHE A 16 -7.13 -0.89 7.04
N TRP A 17 -6.68 0.22 7.63
CA TRP A 17 -5.46 0.89 7.20
C TRP A 17 -4.21 0.03 7.39
N LYS A 18 -4.08 -0.68 8.51
CA LYS A 18 -2.98 -1.64 8.75
C LYS A 18 -2.90 -2.72 7.67
N VAL A 19 -4.05 -3.26 7.24
CA VAL A 19 -4.10 -4.25 6.16
C VAL A 19 -3.70 -3.64 4.82
N GLN A 20 -4.14 -2.42 4.52
CA GLN A 20 -3.77 -1.77 3.25
C GLN A 20 -2.28 -1.41 3.22
N GLU A 21 -1.74 -0.82 4.28
CA GLU A 21 -0.32 -0.48 4.38
C GLU A 21 0.57 -1.72 4.20
N ALA A 22 0.23 -2.84 4.84
CA ALA A 22 0.98 -4.09 4.68
C ALA A 22 0.97 -4.61 3.22
N ARG A 23 -0.12 -4.39 2.49
CA ARG A 23 -0.22 -4.78 1.07
C ARG A 23 0.54 -3.82 0.16
N VAL A 24 0.46 -2.53 0.42
CA VAL A 24 1.25 -1.50 -0.30
C VAL A 24 2.74 -1.74 -0.07
N GLU A 25 3.16 -2.00 1.17
CA GLU A 25 4.54 -2.35 1.51
C GLU A 25 5.01 -3.58 0.73
N LYS A 26 4.21 -4.66 0.72
CA LYS A 26 4.54 -5.87 -0.05
C LYS A 26 4.73 -5.57 -1.54
N TYR A 27 3.82 -4.80 -2.13
CA TYR A 27 3.92 -4.39 -3.52
C TYR A 27 5.19 -3.57 -3.79
N ILE A 28 5.47 -2.55 -2.97
CA ILE A 28 6.64 -1.69 -3.11
C ILE A 28 7.93 -2.50 -3.00
N ARG A 29 8.09 -3.31 -1.95
CA ARG A 29 9.32 -4.11 -1.75
C ARG A 29 9.55 -5.12 -2.86
N TYR A 30 8.48 -5.70 -3.41
CA TYR A 30 8.61 -6.66 -4.49
C TYR A 30 8.92 -5.98 -5.82
N ASN A 31 8.17 -4.94 -6.19
CA ASN A 31 8.22 -4.35 -7.52
C ASN A 31 9.24 -3.21 -7.68
N ILE A 32 9.67 -2.56 -6.60
CA ILE A 32 10.61 -1.43 -6.67
C ILE A 32 12.00 -1.90 -6.23
N LYS A 33 13.03 -1.48 -6.96
CA LYS A 33 14.43 -1.77 -6.64
C LYS A 33 14.92 -0.86 -5.51
N ASP A 34 15.92 -1.34 -4.77
CA ASP A 34 16.68 -0.52 -3.81
C ASP A 34 15.84 0.14 -2.70
N VAL A 35 14.75 -0.51 -2.30
CA VAL A 35 13.89 -0.05 -1.18
C VAL A 35 14.54 -0.41 0.17
N GLN A 36 15.06 0.60 0.85
CA GLN A 36 15.62 0.53 2.21
C GLN A 36 14.58 0.82 3.28
N SER A 37 13.82 1.90 3.11
CA SER A 37 12.74 2.31 4.02
C SER A 37 11.47 2.69 3.27
N ILE A 38 10.32 2.58 3.94
CA ILE A 38 9.03 3.05 3.46
C ILE A 38 8.43 3.89 4.59
N THR A 39 7.93 5.07 4.26
CA THR A 39 7.24 5.95 5.21
C THR A 39 5.86 6.27 4.68
N PHE A 40 4.84 5.80 5.39
CA PHE A 40 3.46 6.22 5.19
C PHE A 40 3.23 7.56 5.90
N THR A 41 2.58 8.48 5.20
CA THR A 41 2.45 9.88 5.64
C THR A 41 1.02 10.28 5.93
N LYS A 42 0.07 9.77 5.15
CA LYS A 42 -1.33 10.14 5.28
C LYS A 42 -2.26 9.06 4.76
N HIS A 43 -3.40 8.95 5.44
CA HIS A 43 -4.60 8.27 4.93
C HIS A 43 -5.55 9.34 4.40
N GLU A 44 -5.94 9.21 3.14
CA GLU A 44 -6.91 10.10 2.49
C GLU A 44 -8.13 9.33 2.05
N VAL A 45 -9.28 10.00 2.02
CA VAL A 45 -10.50 9.50 1.38
C VAL A 45 -11.03 10.63 0.54
N ASN A 46 -11.10 10.43 -0.78
CA ASN A 46 -11.58 11.48 -1.67
C ASN A 46 -13.11 11.68 -1.53
N PRO A 47 -13.71 12.75 -2.11
CA PRO A 47 -15.15 13.00 -2.00
C PRO A 47 -16.05 11.87 -2.54
N MET A 48 -15.52 11.01 -3.40
CA MET A 48 -16.20 9.82 -3.93
C MET A 48 -16.08 8.60 -2.99
N GLY A 49 -15.48 8.77 -1.81
CA GLY A 49 -15.28 7.72 -0.82
C GLY A 49 -14.13 6.75 -1.15
N VAL A 50 -13.27 7.06 -2.11
CA VAL A 50 -12.14 6.18 -2.47
C VAL A 50 -10.96 6.46 -1.53
N PRO A 51 -10.53 5.47 -0.73
CA PRO A 51 -9.37 5.62 0.14
C PRO A 51 -8.06 5.59 -0.63
N SER A 52 -7.06 6.32 -0.12
CA SER A 52 -5.67 6.23 -0.55
C SER A 52 -4.70 6.35 0.61
N VAL A 53 -3.52 5.76 0.43
CA VAL A 53 -2.39 5.90 1.36
C VAL A 53 -1.22 6.55 0.63
N ASP A 54 -0.72 7.65 1.17
CA ASP A 54 0.40 8.39 0.61
C ASP A 54 1.68 8.11 1.38
N GLY A 55 2.81 8.14 0.69
CA GLY A 55 4.10 7.93 1.31
C GLY A 55 5.28 8.19 0.40
N TYR A 56 6.46 7.86 0.91
CA TYR A 56 7.70 7.90 0.16
C TYR A 56 8.65 6.78 0.63
N ILE A 57 9.67 6.50 -0.17
CA ILE A 57 10.70 5.51 0.17
C ILE A 57 12.05 6.16 0.46
N ASN A 58 12.94 5.44 1.14
CA ASN A 58 14.35 5.79 1.35
C ASN A 58 14.57 7.16 2.00
N ASN A 59 13.59 7.64 2.77
CA ASN A 59 13.57 8.99 3.35
C ASN A 59 13.66 10.13 2.31
N ASP A 60 13.38 9.84 1.03
CA ASP A 60 13.42 10.80 -0.06
C ASP A 60 11.99 11.13 -0.52
N LYS A 61 11.55 12.37 -0.25
CA LYS A 61 10.22 12.85 -0.62
C LYS A 61 10.01 12.97 -2.13
N GLU A 62 11.09 13.00 -2.92
CA GLU A 62 10.99 12.95 -4.38
C GLU A 62 10.66 11.55 -4.89
N LEU A 63 10.89 10.50 -4.07
CA LEU A 63 10.48 9.12 -4.32
C LEU A 63 9.11 8.82 -3.69
N ASN A 64 8.14 9.71 -3.93
CA ASN A 64 6.80 9.61 -3.38
C ASN A 64 5.86 8.70 -4.20
N PHE A 65 4.82 8.23 -3.52
CA PHE A 65 3.74 7.42 -4.07
C PHE A 65 2.39 7.75 -3.41
N SER A 66 1.32 7.42 -4.13
CA SER A 66 -0.05 7.39 -3.63
C SER A 66 -0.72 6.09 -4.07
N ALA A 67 -1.12 5.27 -3.10
CA ALA A 67 -1.77 3.99 -3.31
C ALA A 67 -3.29 4.14 -3.22
N SER A 68 -3.98 4.05 -4.35
CA SER A 68 -5.44 4.06 -4.37
C SER A 68 -6.00 2.69 -4.01
N ILE A 69 -6.92 2.66 -3.05
CA ILE A 69 -7.52 1.44 -2.52
C ILE A 69 -8.98 1.37 -2.97
N SER A 70 -9.42 0.19 -3.40
CA SER A 70 -10.83 -0.02 -3.76
C SER A 70 -11.71 0.07 -2.51
N THR A 71 -12.91 0.62 -2.67
CA THR A 71 -13.92 0.63 -1.60
C THR A 71 -14.45 -0.77 -1.26
N THR A 72 -14.25 -1.75 -2.15
CA THR A 72 -14.77 -3.11 -2.02
C THR A 72 -13.69 -4.19 -1.92
N LYS A 73 -12.43 -3.84 -2.17
CA LYS A 73 -11.32 -4.80 -2.24
C LYS A 73 -10.05 -4.20 -1.64
N ASN A 74 -9.16 -5.07 -1.20
CA ASN A 74 -7.84 -4.64 -0.75
C ASN A 74 -6.98 -4.13 -1.93
N PHE A 75 -5.94 -3.37 -1.61
CA PHE A 75 -4.94 -2.91 -2.56
C PHE A 75 -4.29 -4.07 -3.35
N GLU A 76 -4.12 -3.90 -4.66
CA GLU A 76 -3.45 -4.87 -5.54
C GLU A 76 -2.27 -4.26 -6.28
N ASP A 77 -2.48 -3.16 -7.01
CA ASP A 77 -1.51 -2.63 -7.97
C ASP A 77 -1.66 -1.13 -8.31
N LYS A 78 -2.71 -0.45 -7.82
CA LYS A 78 -3.04 0.94 -8.18
C LYS A 78 -2.15 1.96 -7.46
N LEU A 79 -0.86 1.96 -7.80
CA LEU A 79 0.15 2.86 -7.25
C LEU A 79 0.48 4.00 -8.23
N SER A 80 -0.03 5.20 -7.94
CA SER A 80 0.49 6.43 -8.53
C SER A 80 1.83 6.76 -7.89
N ARG A 81 2.78 7.30 -8.67
CA ARG A 81 4.14 7.53 -8.20
C ARG A 81 4.83 8.67 -8.93
N SER A 82 5.80 9.27 -8.26
CA SER A 82 6.75 10.20 -8.87
C SER A 82 7.50 9.58 -10.05
N GLY A 83 7.94 10.42 -11.00
CA GLY A 83 8.74 9.96 -12.15
C GLY A 83 10.02 9.25 -11.72
N LYS A 84 10.73 9.80 -10.72
CA LYS A 84 11.96 9.20 -10.14
C LYS A 84 11.69 7.83 -9.54
N LEU A 85 10.60 7.65 -8.78
CA LEU A 85 10.24 6.32 -8.29
C LEU A 85 9.92 5.36 -9.45
N GLY A 86 9.28 5.86 -10.49
CA GLY A 86 8.93 5.11 -11.71
C GLY A 86 10.14 4.48 -12.42
N GLU A 87 11.31 5.12 -12.37
CA GLU A 87 12.56 4.59 -12.96
C GLU A 87 13.10 3.36 -12.22
N LEU A 88 12.77 3.22 -10.92
CA LEU A 88 13.22 2.11 -10.06
C LEU A 88 12.33 0.87 -10.15
N VAL A 89 11.25 0.94 -10.92
CA VAL A 89 10.23 -0.11 -11.02
C VAL A 89 10.73 -1.28 -11.87
N LYS A 90 10.62 -2.50 -11.33
CA LYS A 90 10.88 -3.75 -12.04
C LYS A 90 9.77 -3.99 -13.06
N LYS A 91 10.15 -4.47 -14.24
CA LYS A 91 9.22 -4.83 -15.32
C LYS A 91 9.31 -6.34 -15.61
N PRO A 92 8.19 -7.08 -15.70
CA PRO A 92 6.82 -6.61 -15.46
C PRO A 92 6.53 -6.38 -13.97
N GLU A 93 5.64 -5.44 -13.68
CA GLU A 93 5.07 -5.25 -12.35
C GLU A 93 4.08 -6.38 -12.05
N LYS A 94 3.97 -6.75 -10.76
CA LYS A 94 3.06 -7.79 -10.29
C LYS A 94 2.13 -7.26 -9.22
N SER A 95 0.87 -7.66 -9.28
CA SER A 95 -0.10 -7.42 -8.21
C SER A 95 0.28 -8.16 -6.93
N VAL A 96 -0.21 -7.68 -5.79
CA VAL A 96 0.01 -8.36 -4.49
C VAL A 96 -0.44 -9.82 -4.53
N SER A 97 -1.56 -10.12 -5.19
CA SER A 97 -2.04 -11.50 -5.33
C SER A 97 -1.11 -12.40 -6.14
N GLU A 98 -0.49 -11.87 -7.21
CA GLU A 98 0.52 -12.60 -7.98
C GLU A 98 1.78 -12.87 -7.15
N ILE A 99 2.27 -11.84 -6.44
CA ILE A 99 3.42 -11.95 -5.52
C ILE A 99 3.17 -13.07 -4.49
N GLN A 100 2.01 -13.07 -3.85
CA GLN A 100 1.64 -14.08 -2.86
C GLN A 100 1.56 -15.50 -3.45
N LYS A 101 1.09 -15.65 -4.69
CA LYS A 101 1.07 -16.95 -5.37
C LYS A 101 2.48 -17.47 -5.62
N GLU A 102 3.40 -16.61 -6.03
CA GLU A 102 4.80 -16.98 -6.24
C GLU A 102 5.52 -17.35 -4.95
N GLU A 103 5.33 -16.58 -3.88
CA GLU A 103 5.90 -16.88 -2.57
C GLU A 103 5.40 -18.23 -2.02
N LYS A 104 4.15 -18.60 -2.30
CA LYS A 104 3.60 -19.91 -1.90
C LYS A 104 4.22 -21.05 -2.69
N LYS A 105 4.42 -20.90 -4.00
CA LYS A 105 5.06 -21.92 -4.85
C LYS A 105 6.49 -22.20 -4.41
N LYS A 106 7.29 -21.14 -4.17
CA LYS A 106 8.69 -21.26 -3.72
C LYS A 106 8.87 -21.91 -2.35
N LYS A 107 7.83 -21.96 -1.52
CA LYS A 107 7.85 -22.61 -0.19
C LYS A 107 7.46 -24.09 -0.24
N GLN A 108 6.89 -24.54 -1.36
CA GLN A 108 6.50 -25.93 -1.58
C GLN A 108 7.57 -26.72 -2.34
N GLU A 109 8.52 -26.01 -2.95
CA GLU A 109 9.78 -26.54 -3.51
C GLU A 109 10.86 -26.61 -2.42
#